data_AF-A0A7S3HKR1-F1
#
_entry.id   AF-A0A7S3HKR1-F1
#
_cell.length_a   1.000
_cell.length_b   1.000
_cell.length_c   1.000
_cell.angle_alpha   90.00
_cell.angle_beta   90.00
_cell.angle_gamma   90.00
#
_symmetry.space_group_name_H-M   'P 1'
#
loop_
_entity.id
_entity.type
_entity.pdbx_description
1 polymer ?
#
loop_
_entity_poly.entity_id
_entity_poly.type
_entity_poly.pdbx_seq_one_letter_code
_entity_poly.pdbx_strand_id
1 'polypeptide(L)'
;GQNSRLVDAARTGDAQAVADAVKQGATVNSPDAHGWTALHYCAAAGHLEVCKVLVDHCSDVNATLPDFSTPLMLAAEEGHLAIAKFLLDNGALSKCKDEDGFTAQDRCDKNIEGDLRKLLALPVSERYRKSEGAGGAG
;
A
#
# COMPACT_ATOMS: atom_id res chain seq x y z
N GLY A 1 20.80 -11.30 3.62
CA GLY A 1 21.16 -9.91 4.02
C GLY A 1 19.99 -9.26 4.73
N GLN A 2 20.14 -8.06 5.31
CA GLN A 2 19.03 -7.39 6.01
C GLN A 2 17.80 -7.17 5.10
N ASN A 3 17.99 -6.86 3.81
CA ASN A 3 16.88 -6.65 2.87
C ASN A 3 16.05 -7.91 2.64
N SER A 4 16.67 -9.10 2.60
CA SER A 4 15.92 -10.37 2.52
C SER A 4 15.12 -10.62 3.79
N ARG A 5 15.67 -10.30 4.99
CA ARG A 5 14.93 -10.40 6.26
C ARG A 5 13.73 -9.44 6.30
N LEU A 6 13.91 -8.22 5.79
CA LEU A 6 12.84 -7.22 5.67
C LEU A 6 11.71 -7.74 4.78
N VAL A 7 12.03 -8.25 3.60
CA VAL A 7 11.05 -8.78 2.64
C VAL A 7 10.33 -10.00 3.22
N ASP A 8 11.05 -10.93 3.85
CA ASP A 8 10.46 -12.12 4.47
C ASP A 8 9.49 -11.73 5.58
N ALA A 9 9.89 -10.83 6.47
CA ALA A 9 9.03 -10.33 7.55
C ALA A 9 7.80 -9.58 7.02
N ALA A 10 7.97 -8.81 5.94
CA ALA A 10 6.86 -8.09 5.35
C ALA A 10 5.82 -9.02 4.70
N ARG A 11 6.29 -10.12 4.10
CA ARG A 11 5.46 -11.15 3.47
C ARG A 11 4.74 -12.04 4.47
N THR A 12 5.27 -12.21 5.68
CA THR A 12 4.63 -13.01 6.75
C THR A 12 3.85 -12.18 7.76
N GLY A 13 3.91 -10.85 7.67
CA GLY A 13 3.17 -9.94 8.54
C GLY A 13 3.84 -9.63 9.88
N ASP A 14 5.13 -9.95 10.03
CA ASP A 14 5.88 -9.70 11.27
C ASP A 14 6.37 -8.24 11.33
N ALA A 15 5.50 -7.35 11.82
CA ALA A 15 5.80 -5.93 11.98
C ALA A 15 7.00 -5.65 12.91
N GLN A 16 7.23 -6.50 13.91
CA GLN A 16 8.36 -6.36 14.82
C GLN A 16 9.67 -6.68 14.10
N ALA A 17 9.72 -7.79 13.36
CA ALA A 17 10.90 -8.15 12.57
C ALA A 17 11.18 -7.14 11.45
N VAL A 18 10.14 -6.53 10.86
CA VAL A 18 10.29 -5.41 9.92
C VAL A 18 10.97 -4.22 10.63
N ALA A 19 10.45 -3.78 11.76
CA ALA A 19 11.03 -2.66 12.52
C ALA A 19 12.49 -2.94 12.93
N ASP A 20 12.80 -4.16 13.35
CA ASP A 20 14.16 -4.54 13.74
C ASP A 20 15.10 -4.63 12.54
N ALA A 21 14.63 -5.11 11.38
CA ALA A 21 15.42 -5.12 10.16
C ALA A 21 15.78 -3.69 9.71
N VAL A 22 14.83 -2.76 9.76
CA VAL A 22 15.07 -1.35 9.42
C VAL A 22 16.08 -0.72 10.39
N LYS A 23 15.94 -0.95 11.70
CA LYS A 23 16.92 -0.51 12.71
C LYS A 23 18.32 -1.08 12.48
N GLN A 24 18.42 -2.30 11.93
CA GLN A 24 19.67 -2.97 11.58
C GLN A 24 20.24 -2.54 10.20
N GLY A 25 19.65 -1.53 9.57
CA GLY A 25 20.12 -0.94 8.32
C GLY A 25 19.54 -1.57 7.05
N ALA A 26 18.40 -2.26 7.12
CA ALA A 26 17.67 -2.65 5.91
C ALA A 26 17.19 -1.41 5.15
N THR A 27 17.35 -1.43 3.83
CA THR A 27 16.83 -0.36 2.97
C THR A 27 15.37 -0.65 2.64
N VAL A 28 14.44 0.17 3.16
CA VAL A 28 12.98 -0.04 3.04
C VAL A 28 12.48 -0.12 1.59
N ASN A 29 13.15 0.56 0.68
CA ASN A 29 12.80 0.63 -0.74
C ASN A 29 13.69 -0.26 -1.61
N SER A 30 14.50 -1.16 -1.03
CA SER A 30 15.31 -2.09 -1.83
C SER A 30 14.38 -3.05 -2.56
N PRO A 31 14.39 -3.10 -3.90
CA PRO A 31 13.72 -4.15 -4.63
C PRO A 31 14.48 -5.47 -4.46
N ASP A 32 13.76 -6.58 -4.59
CA ASP A 32 14.33 -7.91 -4.77
C ASP A 32 14.67 -8.18 -6.25
N ALA A 33 14.99 -9.44 -6.58
CA ALA A 33 15.34 -9.83 -7.96
C ALA A 33 14.16 -9.71 -8.95
N HIS A 34 12.93 -9.60 -8.47
CA HIS A 34 11.72 -9.43 -9.26
C HIS A 34 11.23 -7.97 -9.30
N GLY A 35 11.95 -7.05 -8.65
CA GLY A 35 11.54 -5.65 -8.53
C GLY A 35 10.61 -5.38 -7.34
N TRP A 36 10.29 -6.40 -6.54
CA TRP A 36 9.35 -6.26 -5.43
C TRP A 36 10.01 -5.62 -4.21
N THR A 37 9.31 -4.66 -3.61
CA THR A 37 9.69 -4.06 -2.32
C THR A 37 8.88 -4.68 -1.19
N ALA A 38 9.31 -4.47 0.06
CA ALA A 38 8.57 -4.93 1.23
C ALA A 38 7.11 -4.41 1.27
N LEU A 39 6.86 -3.19 0.75
CA LEU A 39 5.52 -2.61 0.70
C LEU A 39 4.61 -3.31 -0.31
N HIS A 40 5.13 -3.79 -1.44
CA HIS A 40 4.36 -4.62 -2.37
C HIS A 40 3.89 -5.93 -1.71
N TYR A 41 4.81 -6.60 -1.00
CA TYR A 41 4.50 -7.86 -0.32
C TYR A 41 3.44 -7.71 0.79
N CYS A 42 3.60 -6.72 1.69
CA CYS A 42 2.61 -6.54 2.76
C CYS A 42 1.24 -6.12 2.22
N ALA A 43 1.22 -5.34 1.13
CA ALA A 43 -0.01 -4.87 0.52
C ALA A 43 -0.78 -6.01 -0.15
N ALA A 44 -0.09 -6.88 -0.91
CA ALA A 44 -0.68 -8.09 -1.49
C ALA A 44 -1.14 -9.09 -0.41
N ALA A 45 -0.32 -9.28 0.64
CA ALA A 45 -0.59 -10.27 1.68
C ALA A 45 -1.62 -9.84 2.76
N GLY A 46 -2.07 -8.58 2.75
CA GLY A 46 -3.07 -8.09 3.70
C GLY A 46 -2.51 -7.68 5.07
N HIS A 47 -1.21 -7.34 5.16
CA HIS A 47 -0.55 -7.02 6.42
C HIS A 47 -0.50 -5.51 6.72
N LEU A 48 -1.62 -4.94 7.16
CA LEU A 48 -1.76 -3.50 7.41
C LEU A 48 -0.71 -2.93 8.39
N GLU A 49 -0.44 -3.60 9.50
CA GLU A 49 0.52 -3.10 10.50
C GLU A 49 1.95 -3.04 9.95
N VAL A 50 2.34 -4.00 9.11
CA VAL A 50 3.61 -3.94 8.38
C VAL A 50 3.63 -2.73 7.46
N CYS A 51 2.56 -2.52 6.69
CA CYS A 51 2.52 -1.41 5.74
C CYS A 51 2.61 -0.05 6.46
N LYS A 52 2.03 0.09 7.66
CA LYS A 52 2.22 1.26 8.53
C LYS A 52 3.67 1.46 8.91
N VAL A 53 4.32 0.43 9.46
CA VAL A 53 5.74 0.51 9.87
C VAL A 53 6.63 0.92 8.70
N LEU A 54 6.41 0.35 7.51
CA LEU A 54 7.18 0.68 6.31
C LEU A 54 7.00 2.13 5.87
N VAL A 55 5.76 2.62 5.80
CA VAL A 55 5.45 4.01 5.42
C VAL A 55 5.96 5.02 6.46
N ASP A 56 5.89 4.70 7.75
CA ASP A 56 6.48 5.51 8.83
C ASP A 56 8.01 5.64 8.70
N HIS A 57 8.66 4.68 8.01
CA HIS A 57 10.08 4.72 7.68
C HIS A 57 10.35 5.17 6.24
N CYS A 58 9.45 5.98 5.66
CA CYS A 58 9.60 6.61 4.35
C CYS A 58 9.66 5.62 3.18
N SER A 59 8.92 4.50 3.25
CA SER A 59 8.70 3.68 2.06
C SER A 59 8.00 4.46 0.96
N ASP A 60 8.42 4.22 -0.28
CA ASP A 60 7.77 4.77 -1.47
C ASP A 60 6.41 4.09 -1.70
N VAL A 61 5.34 4.79 -1.32
CA VAL A 61 3.95 4.33 -1.48
C VAL A 61 3.52 4.14 -2.93
N ASN A 62 4.26 4.75 -3.87
CA ASN A 62 4.00 4.69 -5.31
C ASN A 62 5.07 3.89 -6.07
N ALA A 63 5.87 3.09 -5.36
CA ALA A 63 6.84 2.20 -5.99
C ALA A 63 6.16 1.33 -7.05
N THR A 64 6.86 1.09 -8.15
CA THR A 64 6.33 0.31 -9.28
C THR A 64 7.14 -0.95 -9.51
N LEU A 65 6.44 -2.04 -9.74
CA LEU A 65 6.98 -3.28 -10.31
C LEU A 65 7.31 -3.10 -11.81
N PRO A 66 7.99 -4.08 -12.46
CA PRO A 66 8.32 -4.01 -13.89
C PRO A 66 7.11 -3.87 -14.82
N ASP A 67 5.96 -4.42 -14.42
CA ASP A 67 4.65 -4.31 -15.08
C ASP A 67 3.91 -3.01 -14.70
N PHE A 68 4.58 -2.08 -14.02
CA PHE A 68 4.02 -0.85 -13.44
C PHE A 68 2.95 -1.06 -12.37
N SER A 69 2.79 -2.28 -11.85
CA SER A 69 1.93 -2.54 -10.70
C SER A 69 2.43 -1.80 -9.46
N THR A 70 1.50 -1.23 -8.68
CA THR A 70 1.77 -0.48 -7.44
C THR A 70 1.27 -1.22 -6.20
N PRO A 71 1.74 -0.90 -4.98
CA PRO A 71 1.18 -1.49 -3.76
C PRO A 71 -0.34 -1.33 -3.65
N LEU A 72 -0.89 -0.21 -4.13
CA LEU A 72 -2.33 0.03 -4.15
C LEU A 72 -3.08 -0.90 -5.11
N MET A 73 -2.50 -1.22 -6.27
CA MET A 73 -3.09 -2.19 -7.21
C MET A 73 -3.13 -3.58 -6.60
N LEU A 74 -2.04 -4.03 -5.97
CA LEU A 74 -1.97 -5.34 -5.31
C LEU A 74 -2.97 -5.45 -4.16
N ALA A 75 -3.07 -4.42 -3.31
CA ALA A 75 -4.08 -4.37 -2.25
C ALA A 75 -5.52 -4.38 -2.81
N ALA A 76 -5.73 -3.77 -3.98
CA ALA A 76 -7.04 -3.72 -4.63
C ALA A 76 -7.43 -5.06 -5.27
N GLU A 77 -6.48 -5.73 -5.92
CA GLU A 77 -6.65 -7.06 -6.50
C GLU A 77 -7.05 -8.09 -5.44
N GLU A 78 -6.38 -8.05 -4.29
CA GLU A 78 -6.60 -8.98 -3.17
C GLU A 78 -7.73 -8.54 -2.21
N GLY A 79 -8.35 -7.38 -2.44
CA GLY A 79 -9.50 -6.92 -1.65
C GLY A 79 -9.20 -6.35 -0.27
N HIS A 80 -7.97 -5.94 -0.01
CA HIS A 80 -7.53 -5.40 1.28
C HIS A 80 -7.94 -3.93 1.45
N LEU A 81 -9.24 -3.69 1.70
CA LEU A 81 -9.83 -2.36 1.83
C LEU A 81 -9.08 -1.44 2.83
N ALA A 82 -8.70 -1.98 3.99
CA ALA A 82 -8.02 -1.20 5.02
C ALA A 82 -6.63 -0.72 4.56
N ILE A 83 -5.92 -1.54 3.79
CA ILE A 83 -4.61 -1.20 3.22
C ILE A 83 -4.79 -0.20 2.09
N ALA A 84 -5.74 -0.43 1.18
CA ALA A 84 -6.01 0.51 0.09
C ALA A 84 -6.35 1.91 0.64
N LYS A 85 -7.19 1.98 1.67
CA LYS A 85 -7.48 3.25 2.36
C LYS A 85 -6.21 3.88 2.96
N PHE A 86 -5.43 3.09 3.70
CA PHE A 86 -4.19 3.58 4.31
C PHE A 86 -3.20 4.13 3.28
N LEU A 87 -3.00 3.43 2.16
CA LEU A 87 -2.11 3.86 1.08
C LEU A 87 -2.61 5.16 0.44
N LEU A 88 -3.93 5.28 0.19
CA LEU A 88 -4.54 6.50 -0.35
C LEU A 88 -4.36 7.70 0.59
N ASP A 89 -4.59 7.50 1.89
CA ASP A 89 -4.42 8.53 2.91
C ASP A 89 -2.95 9.01 2.98
N ASN A 90 -1.99 8.15 2.59
CA ASN A 90 -0.56 8.44 2.52
C ASN A 90 -0.05 8.80 1.11
N GLY A 91 -0.94 9.17 0.18
CA GLY A 91 -0.55 9.74 -1.11
C GLY A 91 -0.37 8.75 -2.27
N ALA A 92 -0.92 7.54 -2.15
CA ALA A 92 -0.94 6.60 -3.26
C ALA A 92 -1.81 7.10 -4.44
N LEU A 93 -1.27 6.97 -5.65
CA LEU A 93 -1.89 7.44 -6.88
C LEU A 93 -2.84 6.39 -7.47
N SER A 94 -4.15 6.54 -7.21
CA SER A 94 -5.15 5.56 -7.67
C SER A 94 -5.43 5.53 -9.18
N LYS A 95 -4.85 6.45 -9.94
CA LYS A 95 -5.08 6.59 -11.39
C LYS A 95 -3.86 6.21 -12.23
N CYS A 96 -2.77 5.76 -11.58
CA CYS A 96 -1.69 5.09 -12.29
C CYS A 96 -2.24 3.87 -13.02
N LYS A 97 -1.62 3.56 -14.15
CA LYS A 97 -1.95 2.41 -14.98
C LYS A 97 -0.76 1.47 -15.00
N ASP A 98 -1.05 0.17 -14.93
CA ASP A 98 -0.08 -0.88 -15.18
C ASP A 98 0.26 -0.99 -16.68
N GLU A 99 1.09 -1.96 -17.05
CA GLU A 99 1.50 -2.21 -18.44
C GLU A 99 0.32 -2.57 -19.37
N ASP A 100 -0.73 -3.18 -18.82
CA ASP A 100 -1.97 -3.53 -19.52
C ASP A 100 -2.94 -2.34 -19.64
N GLY A 101 -2.63 -1.21 -18.99
CA GLY A 101 -3.45 -0.01 -18.98
C GLY A 101 -4.56 -0.01 -17.91
N PHE A 102 -4.52 -0.95 -16.96
CA PHE A 102 -5.48 -1.07 -15.87
C PHE A 102 -5.05 -0.25 -14.65
N THR A 103 -6.03 0.36 -13.99
CA THR A 103 -5.86 1.06 -12.72
C THR A 103 -6.13 0.12 -11.54
N ALA A 104 -5.82 0.56 -10.32
CA ALA A 104 -6.19 -0.19 -9.11
C ALA A 104 -7.71 -0.49 -9.03
N GLN A 105 -8.55 0.39 -9.58
CA GLN A 105 -10.01 0.18 -9.65
C GLN A 105 -10.39 -0.95 -10.62
N ASP A 106 -9.64 -1.09 -11.72
CA ASP A 106 -9.88 -2.12 -12.73
C ASP A 106 -9.42 -3.49 -12.24
N ARG A 107 -8.33 -3.53 -11.46
CA ARG A 107 -7.76 -4.73 -10.85
C ARG A 107 -8.55 -5.27 -9.67
N CYS A 108 -9.49 -4.50 -9.08
CA CYS A 108 -10.36 -5.02 -8.02
C CYS A 108 -10.98 -6.36 -8.44
N ASP A 109 -10.78 -7.41 -7.65
CA ASP A 109 -11.57 -8.63 -7.77
C ASP A 109 -13.06 -8.28 -7.84
N LYS A 110 -13.74 -8.92 -8.80
CA LYS A 110 -15.16 -8.73 -9.09
C LYS A 110 -16.03 -9.13 -7.91
N ASN A 111 -15.51 -9.93 -6.99
CA ASN A 111 -16.23 -10.40 -5.81
C ASN A 111 -15.99 -9.54 -4.54
N ILE A 112 -15.13 -8.51 -4.60
CA ILE A 112 -14.88 -7.62 -3.45
C ILE A 112 -16.10 -6.72 -3.22
N GLU A 113 -16.52 -6.63 -1.96
CA GLU A 113 -17.61 -5.78 -1.51
C GLU A 113 -17.45 -4.33 -2.01
N GLY A 114 -18.57 -3.72 -2.41
CA GLY A 114 -18.59 -2.49 -3.21
C GLY A 114 -17.88 -1.27 -2.59
N ASP A 115 -17.45 -1.34 -1.34
CA ASP A 115 -16.81 -0.24 -0.64
C ASP A 115 -15.39 0.06 -1.15
N LEU A 116 -14.61 -0.94 -1.56
CA LEU A 116 -13.30 -0.71 -2.17
C LEU A 116 -13.42 -0.08 -3.56
N ARG A 117 -14.35 -0.60 -4.38
CA ARG A 117 -14.65 -0.02 -5.70
C ARG A 117 -15.14 1.42 -5.56
N LYS A 118 -16.01 1.73 -4.60
CA LYS A 118 -16.46 3.10 -4.32
C LYS A 118 -15.29 3.99 -3.90
N LEU A 119 -14.44 3.53 -2.98
CA LEU A 119 -13.28 4.29 -2.50
C LEU A 119 -12.36 4.70 -3.67
N LEU A 120 -12.06 3.78 -4.57
CA LEU A 120 -11.20 4.03 -5.73
C LEU A 120 -11.88 4.86 -6.83
N ALA A 121 -13.21 4.82 -6.91
CA ALA A 121 -14.00 5.67 -7.78
C ALA A 121 -14.08 7.13 -7.32
N LEU A 122 -13.90 7.41 -6.02
CA LEU A 122 -13.98 8.77 -5.49
C LEU A 122 -12.91 9.68 -6.14
N PRO A 123 -13.27 10.91 -6.56
CA PRO A 123 -12.30 11.94 -6.90
C PRO A 123 -11.35 12.19 -5.74
N VAL A 124 -10.07 12.47 -6.02
CA VAL A 124 -9.06 12.73 -4.98
C VAL A 124 -9.50 13.84 -4.01
N SER A 125 -10.23 14.84 -4.50
CA SER A 125 -10.80 15.94 -3.71
C SER A 125 -11.83 15.53 -2.65
N GLU A 126 -12.48 14.38 -2.83
CA GLU A 126 -13.52 13.86 -1.92
C GLU A 126 -12.93 12.94 -0.84
N ARG A 127 -11.72 12.41 -1.05
CA ARG A 127 -11.09 11.44 -0.14
C ARG A 127 -10.65 12.05 1.19
N TYR A 128 -10.44 13.37 1.23
CA TYR A 128 -9.97 14.10 2.42
C TYR A 128 -11.09 14.77 3.26
N ARG A 129 -12.38 14.62 2.91
CA ARG A 129 -13.47 15.40 3.54
C ARG A 129 -13.90 14.93 4.94
N LYS A 130 -13.10 14.12 5.65
CA LYS A 130 -13.31 13.81 7.08
C LYS A 130 -12.16 14.31 7.95
N SER A 131 -12.04 15.62 8.09
CA SER A 131 -11.36 16.23 9.24
C SER A 131 -11.96 17.57 9.72
N GLU A 132 -12.84 18.22 8.95
CA GLU A 132 -13.40 19.54 9.34
C GLU A 132 -14.85 19.46 9.83
N GLY A 133 -15.07 18.91 11.04
CA GLY A 133 -16.42 18.79 11.58
C GLY A 133 -16.52 18.57 13.08
N ALA A 134 -15.64 19.18 13.89
CA ALA A 134 -15.86 19.33 15.33
C ALA A 134 -14.94 20.44 15.88
N GLY A 135 -15.31 21.69 15.68
CA GLY A 135 -14.51 22.82 16.18
C GLY A 135 -15.19 24.16 16.04
N GLY A 136 -16.08 24.47 16.97
CA GLY A 136 -16.33 25.85 17.39
C GLY A 136 -17.48 26.58 16.69
N ALA A 137 -18.60 26.67 17.40
CA ALA A 137 -19.28 27.94 17.57
C ALA A 137 -19.64 28.04 19.06
N GLY A 138 -18.88 28.88 19.77
CA GLY A 138 -19.32 29.50 21.02
C GLY A 138 -20.13 30.75 20.72
#